data_AF-A0A9P4JS37-F1
#
_entry.id   AF-A0A9P4JS37-F1
#
_cell.length_a   1.000
_cell.length_b   1.000
_cell.length_c   1.000
_cell.angle_alpha   90.00
_cell.angle_beta   90.00
_cell.angle_gamma   90.00
#
_symmetry.space_group_name_H-M   'P 1'
#
loop_
_entity.id
_entity.type
_entity.pdbx_description
1 polymer ?
#
loop_
_entity_poly.entity_id
_entity_poly.type
_entity_poly.pdbx_seq_one_letter_code
_entity_poly.pdbx_strand_id
1 'polypeptide(L)'
;LEGILLEPKETSRLSEAEIAQPACTAVQIAIFELLDDWSIAPSITVNHSSREIGAAYGAGLISAPEAIIAAFYRGLAVKQVAPVGFMLAVGLGVEKVSTFLPHFGEDVVVSCKDSPNSVTLSGTVTGVQVVKEKLETEKLFTAKLCTGKAYHSDHMNAVAPLYEELLTNA
;
A
#
# COMPACT_ATOMS: atom_id res chain seq x y z
N LEU A 1 -5.60 19.71 2.61
CA LEU A 1 -5.18 18.81 1.51
C LEU A 1 -4.23 19.52 0.54
N GLU A 2 -4.66 20.62 -0.08
CA GLU A 2 -3.84 21.39 -1.04
C GLU A 2 -2.43 21.73 -0.51
N GLY A 3 -2.31 22.26 0.72
CA GLY A 3 -1.00 22.56 1.31
C GLY A 3 -0.08 21.35 1.47
N ILE A 4 -0.63 20.14 1.67
CA ILE A 4 0.15 18.89 1.75
C ILE A 4 0.62 18.47 0.34
N LEU A 5 -0.22 18.66 -0.68
CA LEU A 5 0.06 18.24 -2.06
C LEU A 5 1.01 19.19 -2.80
N LEU A 6 0.97 20.48 -2.48
CA LEU A 6 1.80 21.51 -3.10
C LEU A 6 3.15 21.71 -2.39
N GLU A 7 3.39 21.01 -1.29
CA GLU A 7 4.64 21.14 -0.54
C GLU A 7 5.83 20.64 -1.37
N PRO A 8 6.94 21.41 -1.47
CA PRO A 8 8.13 21.00 -2.21
C PRO A 8 8.68 19.67 -1.71
N LYS A 9 9.30 18.88 -2.60
CA LYS A 9 9.82 17.54 -2.30
C LYS A 9 10.77 17.52 -1.10
N GLU A 10 11.50 18.61 -0.88
CA GLU A 10 12.51 18.77 0.16
C GLU A 10 11.91 18.84 1.56
N THR A 11 10.69 19.36 1.71
CA THR A 11 9.99 19.50 3.00
C THR A 11 8.75 18.62 3.12
N SER A 12 8.28 18.08 1.99
CA SER A 12 7.06 17.28 1.93
C SER A 12 7.15 16.01 2.76
N ARG A 13 6.16 15.84 3.62
CA ARG A 13 5.93 14.63 4.42
C ARG A 13 4.96 13.66 3.75
N LEU A 14 4.63 13.87 2.47
CA LEU A 14 3.62 13.10 1.74
C LEU A 14 3.95 11.59 1.63
N SER A 15 5.21 11.20 1.82
CA SER A 15 5.63 9.78 1.85
C SER A 15 5.38 9.09 3.21
N GLU A 16 5.09 9.83 4.27
CA GLU A 16 4.79 9.27 5.59
C GLU A 16 3.39 8.66 5.61
N ALA A 17 3.25 7.43 6.14
CA ALA A 17 2.02 6.65 6.03
C ALA A 17 0.78 7.36 6.58
N GLU A 18 0.91 8.07 7.70
CA GLU A 18 -0.14 8.86 8.35
C GLU A 18 -0.59 10.09 7.54
N ILE A 19 0.19 10.51 6.54
CA ILE A 19 -0.18 11.61 5.63
C ILE A 19 -0.59 11.04 4.27
N ALA A 20 0.22 10.14 3.71
CA ALA A 20 0.06 9.56 2.40
C ALA A 20 -1.31 8.88 2.22
N GLN A 21 -1.72 8.07 3.20
CA GLN A 21 -2.95 7.29 3.11
C GLN A 21 -4.21 8.17 3.13
N PRO A 22 -4.42 9.04 4.14
CA PRO A 22 -5.60 9.91 4.12
C PRO A 22 -5.56 10.93 2.97
N ALA A 23 -4.39 11.46 2.59
CA ALA A 23 -4.28 12.36 1.44
C ALA A 23 -4.68 11.66 0.13
N CYS A 24 -4.22 10.43 -0.08
CA CYS A 24 -4.58 9.63 -1.24
C CYS A 24 -6.09 9.34 -1.27
N THR A 25 -6.68 8.93 -0.12
CA THR A 25 -8.13 8.69 -0.02
C THR A 25 -8.93 9.96 -0.29
N ALA A 26 -8.50 11.11 0.24
CA ALA A 26 -9.16 12.38 -0.01
C ALA A 26 -9.16 12.78 -1.49
N VAL A 27 -8.04 12.56 -2.20
CA VAL A 27 -7.97 12.77 -3.65
C VAL A 27 -8.90 11.82 -4.39
N GLN A 28 -9.00 10.55 -3.98
CA GLN A 28 -9.93 9.60 -4.60
C GLN A 28 -11.40 10.01 -4.40
N ILE A 29 -11.76 10.45 -3.20
CA ILE A 29 -13.10 11.00 -2.89
C ILE A 29 -13.39 12.19 -3.80
N ALA A 30 -12.49 13.17 -3.88
CA ALA A 30 -12.66 14.35 -4.72
C ALA A 30 -12.81 14.00 -6.21
N ILE A 31 -12.12 12.96 -6.70
CA ILE A 31 -12.28 12.46 -8.08
C ILE A 31 -13.68 11.88 -8.27
N PHE A 32 -14.19 11.09 -7.33
CA PHE A 32 -15.54 10.54 -7.41
C PHE A 32 -16.62 11.62 -7.35
N GLU A 33 -16.48 12.61 -6.46
CA GLU A 33 -17.40 13.76 -6.39
C GLU A 33 -17.39 14.56 -7.70
N LEU A 34 -16.22 14.80 -8.30
CA LEU A 34 -16.12 15.47 -9.59
C LEU A 34 -16.79 14.68 -10.73
N LEU A 35 -16.66 13.35 -10.73
CA LEU A 35 -17.31 12.50 -11.72
C LEU A 35 -18.84 12.51 -11.53
N ASP A 36 -19.31 12.50 -10.29
CA ASP A 36 -20.75 12.59 -9.96
C ASP A 36 -21.34 13.94 -10.38
N ASP A 37 -20.61 15.03 -10.18
CA ASP A 37 -20.96 16.37 -10.70
C ASP A 37 -21.12 16.38 -12.23
N TRP A 38 -20.42 15.48 -12.94
CA TRP A 38 -20.55 15.27 -14.38
C TRP A 38 -21.58 14.19 -14.75
N SER A 39 -22.35 13.70 -13.78
CA SER A 39 -23.31 12.61 -13.93
C SER A 39 -22.67 11.30 -14.42
N ILE A 40 -21.41 11.06 -14.06
CA ILE A 40 -20.65 9.84 -14.36
C ILE A 40 -20.59 8.98 -13.10
N ALA A 41 -21.40 7.93 -13.05
CA ALA A 41 -21.40 6.96 -11.97
C ALA A 41 -20.62 5.67 -12.35
N PRO A 42 -19.79 5.12 -11.46
CA PRO A 42 -19.11 3.85 -11.71
C PRO A 42 -20.12 2.69 -11.66
N SER A 43 -20.04 1.78 -12.64
CA SER A 43 -20.77 0.50 -12.56
C SER A 43 -20.06 -0.52 -11.67
N ILE A 44 -18.72 -0.41 -11.56
CA ILE A 44 -17.85 -1.29 -10.77
C ILE A 44 -16.70 -0.43 -10.23
N THR A 45 -16.31 -0.66 -8.98
CA THR A 45 -15.10 -0.08 -8.39
C THR A 45 -14.12 -1.18 -8.02
N VAL A 46 -12.85 -1.01 -8.38
CA VAL A 46 -11.74 -1.88 -7.98
C VAL A 46 -10.54 -1.02 -7.61
N ASN A 47 -9.78 -1.45 -6.61
CA ASN A 47 -8.58 -0.74 -6.18
C ASN A 47 -7.56 -1.71 -5.59
N HIS A 48 -6.34 -1.21 -5.39
CA HIS A 48 -5.23 -1.97 -4.86
C HIS A 48 -4.95 -1.60 -3.40
N SER A 49 -4.98 -2.59 -2.50
CA SER A 49 -4.54 -2.44 -1.10
C SER A 49 -5.32 -1.33 -0.37
N SER A 50 -4.63 -0.39 0.29
CA SER A 50 -5.24 0.69 1.07
C SER A 50 -6.17 1.59 0.27
N ARG A 51 -6.06 1.58 -1.06
CA ARG A 51 -6.97 2.30 -1.95
C ARG A 51 -8.36 1.67 -2.03
N GLU A 52 -8.56 0.46 -1.49
CA GLU A 52 -9.88 -0.15 -1.35
C GLU A 52 -10.82 0.72 -0.51
N ILE A 53 -10.29 1.52 0.42
CA ILE A 53 -11.07 2.51 1.17
C ILE A 53 -11.74 3.51 0.22
N GLY A 54 -11.01 4.01 -0.77
CA GLY A 54 -11.56 4.88 -1.81
C GLY A 54 -12.53 4.17 -2.75
N ALA A 55 -12.31 2.87 -3.06
CA ALA A 55 -13.28 2.09 -3.82
C ALA A 55 -14.59 1.86 -3.05
N ALA A 56 -14.51 1.56 -1.75
CA ALA A 56 -15.69 1.38 -0.89
C ALA A 56 -16.54 2.66 -0.84
N TYR A 57 -15.89 3.84 -0.77
CA TYR A 57 -16.58 5.11 -0.92
C TYR A 57 -17.23 5.26 -2.30
N GLY A 58 -16.50 5.03 -3.38
CA GLY A 58 -17.03 5.14 -4.75
C GLY A 58 -18.15 4.14 -5.06
N ALA A 59 -18.24 3.04 -4.31
CA ALA A 59 -19.33 2.07 -4.38
C ALA A 59 -20.54 2.44 -3.50
N GLY A 60 -20.47 3.54 -2.73
CA GLY A 60 -21.51 3.96 -1.79
C GLY A 60 -21.62 3.07 -0.55
N LEU A 61 -20.59 2.28 -0.22
CA LEU A 61 -20.59 1.36 0.93
C LEU A 61 -20.20 2.06 2.23
N ILE A 62 -19.41 3.13 2.14
CA ILE A 62 -19.01 3.98 3.26
C ILE A 62 -19.08 5.46 2.85
N SER A 63 -19.35 6.33 3.81
CA SER A 63 -19.35 7.77 3.65
C SER A 63 -17.92 8.34 3.53
N ALA A 64 -17.79 9.57 3.02
CA ALA A 64 -16.50 10.26 2.95
C ALA A 64 -15.81 10.41 4.33
N PRO A 65 -16.52 10.79 5.41
CA PRO A 65 -15.91 10.81 6.75
C PRO A 65 -15.38 9.45 7.21
N GLU A 66 -16.14 8.37 7.02
CA GLU A 66 -15.71 7.02 7.39
C GLU A 66 -14.47 6.59 6.59
N ALA A 67 -14.43 6.88 5.29
CA ALA A 67 -13.28 6.61 4.45
C ALA A 67 -12.01 7.35 4.92
N ILE A 68 -12.14 8.64 5.27
CA ILE A 68 -11.02 9.44 5.79
C ILE A 68 -10.55 8.94 7.15
N ILE A 69 -11.47 8.63 8.07
CA ILE A 69 -11.16 8.09 9.40
C ILE A 69 -10.41 6.76 9.28
N ALA A 70 -10.91 5.84 8.43
CA ALA A 70 -10.25 4.56 8.21
C ALA A 70 -8.84 4.72 7.64
N ALA A 71 -8.67 5.58 6.63
CA ALA A 71 -7.36 5.86 6.04
C ALA A 71 -6.39 6.51 7.04
N PHE A 72 -6.90 7.45 7.87
CA PHE A 72 -6.12 8.11 8.91
C PHE A 72 -5.64 7.13 9.97
N TYR A 73 -6.54 6.33 10.55
CA TYR A 73 -6.17 5.35 11.58
C TYR A 73 -5.25 4.25 11.05
N ARG A 74 -5.43 3.83 9.80
CA ARG A 74 -4.50 2.87 9.17
C ARG A 74 -3.09 3.47 9.05
N GLY A 75 -2.98 4.73 8.61
CA GLY A 75 -1.70 5.45 8.55
C GLY A 75 -1.07 5.63 9.93
N LEU A 76 -1.87 6.04 10.92
CA LEU A 76 -1.44 6.24 12.30
C LEU A 76 -0.94 4.94 12.95
N ALA A 77 -1.70 3.84 12.85
CA ALA A 77 -1.31 2.56 13.41
C ALA A 77 0.00 2.07 12.76
N VAL A 78 0.13 2.18 11.44
CA VAL A 78 1.39 1.82 10.75
C VAL A 78 2.56 2.66 11.25
N LYS A 79 2.38 3.96 11.45
CA LYS A 79 3.43 4.83 12.00
C LYS A 79 3.89 4.36 13.38
N GLN A 80 2.94 4.05 14.26
CA GLN A 80 3.21 3.77 15.67
C GLN A 80 3.84 2.40 15.90
N VAL A 81 3.31 1.36 15.26
CA VAL A 81 3.62 -0.02 15.65
C VAL A 81 4.22 -0.88 14.55
N ALA A 82 4.15 -0.46 13.27
CA ALA A 82 4.65 -1.31 12.20
C ALA A 82 6.18 -1.45 12.29
N PRO A 83 6.73 -2.67 12.29
CA PRO A 83 8.17 -2.89 12.23
C PRO A 83 8.75 -2.37 10.91
N VAL A 84 10.06 -2.14 10.90
CA VAL A 84 10.78 -1.83 9.66
C VAL A 84 10.67 -3.03 8.72
N GLY A 85 10.42 -2.76 7.44
CA GLY A 85 10.33 -3.78 6.42
C GLY A 85 10.70 -3.23 5.05
N PHE A 86 10.66 -4.11 4.05
CA PHE A 86 11.04 -3.76 2.70
C PHE A 86 10.05 -4.36 1.71
N MET A 87 9.65 -3.57 0.71
CA MET A 87 8.88 -4.02 -0.44
C MET A 87 9.62 -3.76 -1.74
N LEU A 88 9.51 -4.70 -2.66
CA LEU A 88 10.22 -4.72 -3.93
C LEU A 88 9.27 -5.08 -5.06
N ALA A 89 9.10 -4.19 -6.03
CA ALA A 89 8.45 -4.55 -7.29
C ALA A 89 9.42 -5.39 -8.13
N VAL A 90 8.92 -6.50 -8.68
CA VAL A 90 9.69 -7.47 -9.47
C VAL A 90 9.02 -7.67 -10.82
N GLY A 91 9.80 -7.65 -11.89
CA GLY A 91 9.34 -7.85 -13.28
C GLY A 91 9.20 -9.33 -13.65
N LEU A 92 8.64 -10.13 -12.75
CA LEU A 92 8.34 -11.54 -12.98
C LEU A 92 6.93 -11.85 -12.50
N GLY A 93 6.30 -12.86 -13.13
CA GLY A 93 5.04 -13.42 -12.67
C GLY A 93 5.19 -14.30 -11.43
N VAL A 94 4.08 -14.48 -10.71
CA VAL A 94 4.03 -15.26 -9.45
C VAL A 94 4.63 -16.65 -9.61
N GLU A 95 4.32 -17.37 -10.68
CA GLU A 95 4.81 -18.75 -10.88
C GLU A 95 6.34 -18.81 -10.92
N LYS A 96 6.97 -17.85 -11.60
CA LYS A 96 8.43 -17.77 -11.66
C LYS A 96 9.00 -17.32 -10.33
N VAL A 97 8.42 -16.30 -9.71
CA VAL A 97 8.90 -15.80 -8.40
C VAL A 97 8.80 -16.87 -7.30
N SER A 98 7.78 -17.72 -7.33
CA SER A 98 7.62 -18.82 -6.38
C SER A 98 8.72 -19.88 -6.47
N THR A 99 9.37 -20.07 -7.62
CA THR A 99 10.53 -21.00 -7.71
C THR A 99 11.78 -20.41 -7.05
N PHE A 100 11.85 -19.09 -7.00
CA PHE A 100 12.89 -18.36 -6.29
C PHE A 100 12.66 -18.47 -4.78
N LEU A 101 11.48 -18.10 -4.27
CA LEU A 101 11.19 -17.87 -2.84
C LEU A 101 11.73 -18.92 -1.83
N PRO A 102 11.64 -20.25 -2.06
CA PRO A 102 12.19 -21.24 -1.13
C PRO A 102 13.69 -21.08 -0.84
N HIS A 103 14.43 -20.42 -1.74
CA HIS A 103 15.87 -20.19 -1.62
C HIS A 103 16.21 -18.90 -0.85
N PHE A 104 15.22 -18.07 -0.51
CA PHE A 104 15.44 -16.72 0.05
C PHE A 104 14.99 -16.55 1.50
N GLY A 105 14.46 -17.63 2.11
CA GLY A 105 14.08 -17.68 3.53
C GLY A 105 12.57 -17.52 3.77
N GLU A 106 12.15 -17.79 5.01
CA GLU A 106 10.74 -17.76 5.45
C GLU A 106 10.15 -16.33 5.57
N ASP A 107 11.01 -15.30 5.44
CA ASP A 107 10.68 -13.92 5.78
C ASP A 107 10.25 -13.04 4.59
N VAL A 108 10.05 -13.62 3.39
CA VAL A 108 9.64 -12.90 2.18
C VAL A 108 8.42 -13.55 1.54
N VAL A 109 7.39 -12.74 1.29
CA VAL A 109 6.13 -13.18 0.68
C VAL A 109 5.80 -12.39 -0.58
N VAL A 110 4.97 -12.98 -1.44
CA VAL A 110 4.34 -12.26 -2.55
C VAL A 110 3.18 -11.43 -1.99
N SER A 111 3.40 -10.14 -1.79
CA SER A 111 2.40 -9.19 -1.28
C SER A 111 1.35 -8.79 -2.30
N CYS A 112 1.70 -8.74 -3.58
CA CYS A 112 0.76 -8.46 -4.65
C CYS A 112 1.14 -9.18 -5.94
N LYS A 113 0.12 -9.60 -6.70
CA LYS A 113 0.23 -10.08 -8.08
C LYS A 113 -0.27 -8.98 -9.02
N ASP A 114 0.59 -8.02 -9.32
CA ASP A 114 0.23 -6.81 -10.07
C ASP A 114 -0.13 -7.09 -11.53
N SER A 115 0.50 -8.08 -12.16
CA SER A 115 0.19 -8.55 -13.51
C SER A 115 0.73 -9.98 -13.74
N PRO A 116 0.44 -10.62 -14.90
CA PRO A 116 1.04 -11.92 -15.23
C PRO A 116 2.58 -11.93 -15.21
N ASN A 117 3.22 -10.76 -15.38
CA ASN A 117 4.67 -10.60 -15.41
C ASN A 117 5.19 -9.61 -14.37
N SER A 118 4.40 -9.28 -13.34
CA SER A 118 4.86 -8.39 -12.28
C SER A 118 4.22 -8.73 -10.96
N VAL A 119 5.05 -8.78 -9.92
CA VAL A 119 4.61 -8.98 -8.54
C VAL A 119 5.33 -8.00 -7.63
N THR A 120 4.76 -7.77 -6.46
CA THR A 120 5.41 -7.06 -5.38
C THR A 120 5.76 -8.03 -4.26
N LEU A 121 7.02 -8.07 -3.86
CA LEU A 121 7.51 -8.81 -2.70
C LEU A 121 7.52 -7.92 -1.46
N SER A 122 7.33 -8.53 -0.30
CA SER A 122 7.30 -7.85 1.00
C SER A 122 7.88 -8.74 2.08
N GLY A 123 8.64 -8.16 3.00
CA GLY A 123 9.27 -8.92 4.07
C GLY A 123 10.33 -8.16 4.85
N THR A 124 11.22 -8.92 5.49
CA THR A 124 12.38 -8.34 6.20
C THR A 124 13.31 -7.63 5.23
N VAL A 125 14.01 -6.59 5.72
CA VAL A 125 14.97 -5.84 4.92
C VAL A 125 16.04 -6.77 4.34
N THR A 126 16.60 -7.64 5.17
CA THR A 126 17.63 -8.60 4.76
C THR A 126 17.08 -9.59 3.72
N GLY A 127 15.93 -10.22 3.98
CA GLY A 127 15.37 -11.21 3.07
C GLY A 127 15.09 -10.65 1.68
N VAL A 128 14.39 -9.51 1.61
CA VAL A 128 14.06 -8.86 0.33
C VAL A 128 15.31 -8.35 -0.39
N GLN A 129 16.34 -7.91 0.34
CA GLN A 129 17.61 -7.48 -0.24
C GLN A 129 18.37 -8.63 -0.92
N VAL A 130 18.40 -9.82 -0.31
CA VAL A 130 19.01 -11.02 -0.94
C VAL A 130 18.28 -11.37 -2.24
N VAL A 131 16.94 -11.33 -2.25
CA VAL A 131 16.16 -11.55 -3.47
C VAL A 131 16.51 -10.53 -4.54
N LYS A 132 16.56 -9.25 -4.17
CA LYS A 132 16.90 -8.15 -5.07
C LYS A 132 18.24 -8.39 -5.76
N GLU A 133 19.29 -8.68 -5.00
CA GLU A 133 20.65 -8.88 -5.52
C GLU A 133 20.74 -10.06 -6.49
N LYS A 134 20.02 -11.14 -6.19
CA LYS A 134 19.97 -12.32 -7.05
C LYS A 134 19.25 -12.03 -8.36
N LEU A 135 18.10 -11.36 -8.31
CA LEU A 135 17.35 -10.96 -9.51
C LEU A 135 18.15 -9.95 -10.37
N GLU A 136 18.87 -9.02 -9.74
CA GLU A 136 19.76 -8.07 -10.44
C GLU A 136 20.93 -8.79 -11.14
N THR A 137 21.49 -9.83 -10.52
CA THR A 137 22.53 -10.68 -11.13
C THR A 137 22.00 -11.38 -12.39
N GLU A 138 20.72 -11.76 -12.38
CA GLU A 138 20.03 -12.36 -13.53
C GLU A 138 19.49 -11.32 -14.53
N LYS A 139 19.81 -10.03 -14.33
CA LYS A 139 19.38 -8.89 -15.17
C LYS A 139 17.85 -8.76 -15.25
N LEU A 140 17.15 -9.16 -14.19
CA LEU A 140 15.70 -9.03 -14.07
C LEU A 140 15.34 -7.70 -13.43
N PHE A 141 14.22 -7.12 -13.85
CA PHE A 141 13.75 -5.84 -13.32
C PHE A 141 13.39 -5.96 -11.83
N THR A 142 13.95 -5.07 -11.02
CA THR A 142 13.52 -4.84 -9.65
C THR A 142 13.46 -3.35 -9.34
N ALA A 143 12.50 -2.92 -8.52
CA ALA A 143 12.40 -1.55 -8.06
C ALA A 143 11.99 -1.50 -6.58
N LYS A 144 12.82 -0.82 -5.76
CA LYS A 144 12.53 -0.61 -4.34
C LYS A 144 11.31 0.29 -4.18
N LEU A 145 10.35 -0.14 -3.37
CA LEU A 145 9.23 0.70 -2.95
C LEU A 145 9.63 1.44 -1.66
N CYS A 146 9.56 2.77 -1.69
CA CYS A 146 9.98 3.63 -0.58
C CYS A 146 8.94 3.72 0.55
N THR A 147 8.42 2.57 0.99
CA THR A 147 7.42 2.48 2.08
C THR A 147 8.08 2.43 3.45
N GLY A 148 9.29 1.88 3.55
CA GLY A 148 9.97 1.57 4.83
C GLY A 148 9.28 0.49 5.67
N LYS A 149 8.19 -0.10 5.15
CA LYS A 149 7.30 -1.07 5.80
C LYS A 149 7.01 -2.21 4.84
N ALA A 150 6.78 -3.40 5.38
CA ALA A 150 6.43 -4.60 4.63
C ALA A 150 4.91 -4.82 4.65
N TYR A 151 4.16 -4.06 3.85
CA TYR A 151 2.71 -4.25 3.74
C TYR A 151 2.36 -5.64 3.17
N HIS A 152 1.21 -6.19 3.58
CA HIS A 152 0.72 -7.52 3.18
C HIS A 152 1.75 -8.64 3.46
N SER A 153 2.36 -8.57 4.63
CA SER A 153 3.19 -9.63 5.20
C SER A 153 2.87 -9.74 6.69
N ASP A 154 3.44 -10.72 7.37
CA ASP A 154 3.28 -10.90 8.81
C ASP A 154 3.72 -9.69 9.65
N HIS A 155 4.49 -8.77 9.07
CA HIS A 155 4.81 -7.49 9.71
C HIS A 155 3.55 -6.67 10.05
N MET A 156 2.45 -6.86 9.31
CA MET A 156 1.19 -6.18 9.59
C MET A 156 0.41 -6.80 10.76
N ASN A 157 0.79 -7.97 11.26
CA ASN A 157 0.17 -8.56 12.46
C ASN A 157 0.38 -7.68 13.71
N ALA A 158 1.50 -6.94 13.77
CA ALA A 158 1.74 -5.95 14.83
C ALA A 158 0.82 -4.72 14.72
N VAL A 159 0.32 -4.41 13.52
CA VAL A 159 -0.51 -3.24 13.23
C VAL A 159 -1.99 -3.51 13.46
N ALA A 160 -2.44 -4.73 13.14
CA ALA A 160 -3.85 -5.09 13.13
C ALA A 160 -4.60 -4.76 14.44
N PRO A 161 -4.10 -5.12 15.65
CA PRO A 161 -4.84 -4.87 16.89
C PRO A 161 -5.12 -3.39 17.15
N LEU A 162 -4.11 -2.53 16.99
CA LEU A 162 -4.29 -1.09 17.19
C LEU A 162 -5.22 -0.48 16.14
N TYR A 163 -5.10 -0.91 14.88
CA TYR A 163 -5.97 -0.40 13.83
C TYR A 163 -7.44 -0.78 14.06
N GLU A 164 -7.70 -2.03 14.47
CA GLU A 164 -9.04 -2.52 14.81
C GLU A 164 -9.65 -1.78 16.02
N GLU A 165 -8.85 -1.57 17.07
CA GLU A 165 -9.25 -0.79 18.25
C GLU A 165 -9.65 0.64 17.87
N LEU A 166 -8.83 1.32 17.06
CA LEU A 166 -9.08 2.69 16.63
C LEU A 166 -10.35 2.80 15.77
N LEU A 167 -10.61 1.82 14.90
CA LEU A 167 -11.82 1.81 14.06
C LEU A 167 -13.09 1.55 14.87
N THR A 168 -13.02 0.67 15.88
CA THR A 168 -14.21 0.27 16.66
C THR A 168 -14.67 1.37 17.63
N ASN A 169 -13.73 2.23 18.06
CA ASN A 169 -13.99 3.34 18.99
C ASN A 169 -14.13 4.71 18.28
N ALA A 170 -14.27 4.71 16.95
CA ALA A 170 -14.32 5.89 16.10
C ALA A 170 -15.67 6.63 16.13
#